data_AF-A0A699IT71-F1
#
_entry.id   AF-A0A699IT71-F1
#
_cell.length_a   1.000
_cell.length_b   1.000
_cell.length_c   1.000
_cell.angle_alpha   90.00
_cell.angle_beta   90.00
_cell.angle_gamma   90.00
#
_symmetry.space_group_name_H-M   'P 1'
#
loop_
_entity.id
_entity.type
_entity.pdbx_description
1 polymer ?
#
loop_
_entity_poly.entity_id
_entity_poly.type
_entity_poly.pdbx_seq_one_letter_code
_entity_poly.pdbx_strand_id
1 'polypeptide(L)'
;MDDATHILKEGMSNRTAVNSLNIQSSRSHNVFTCIVESQCKMDGLNCFKTSRMNLVDLAGTERQEATGATEERQKEARHINRSLTQLGNLSNILAEVSQTGKKGTSPIEIPN
;
A
#
# COMPACT_ATOMS: atom_id res chain seq x y z
N MET A 1 -12.21 -10.36 18.57
CA MET A 1 -12.19 -9.15 17.71
C MET A 1 -11.15 -8.16 18.23
N ASP A 2 -10.99 -8.07 19.55
CA ASP A 2 -9.99 -7.22 20.21
C ASP A 2 -8.54 -7.53 19.79
N ASP A 3 -8.16 -8.80 19.59
CA ASP A 3 -6.80 -9.18 19.18
C ASP A 3 -6.37 -8.59 17.83
N ALA A 4 -7.27 -8.60 16.84
CA ALA A 4 -7.01 -8.01 15.53
C ALA A 4 -6.85 -6.48 15.64
N THR A 5 -7.66 -5.83 16.49
CA THR A 5 -7.52 -4.39 16.73
C THR A 5 -6.26 -4.05 17.52
N HIS A 6 -5.79 -4.96 18.37
CA HIS A 6 -4.55 -4.79 19.14
C HIS A 6 -3.34 -4.83 18.22
N ILE A 7 -3.24 -5.85 17.36
CA ILE A 7 -2.17 -5.99 16.36
C ILE A 7 -2.17 -4.79 15.40
N LEU A 8 -3.36 -4.32 14.98
CA LEU A 8 -3.48 -3.13 14.14
C LEU A 8 -2.96 -1.88 14.86
N LYS A 9 -3.30 -1.67 16.14
CA LYS A 9 -2.84 -0.53 16.94
C LYS A 9 -1.33 -0.57 17.18
N GLU A 10 -0.78 -1.74 17.48
CA GLU A 10 0.66 -1.93 17.64
C GLU A 10 1.41 -1.63 16.33
N GLY A 11 0.90 -2.15 15.19
CA GLY A 11 1.45 -1.85 13.87
C GLY A 11 1.39 -0.36 13.52
N MET A 12 0.29 0.32 13.85
CA MET A 12 0.18 1.77 13.68
C MET A 12 1.13 2.56 14.58
N SER A 13 1.44 2.06 15.79
CA SER A 13 2.36 2.70 16.73
C SER A 13 3.83 2.54 16.33
N ASN A 14 4.19 1.42 15.69
CA ASN A 14 5.56 1.16 15.20
C ASN A 14 5.85 1.84 13.86
N ARG A 15 4.88 2.53 13.28
CA ARG A 15 5.06 3.30 12.06
C ARG A 15 5.92 4.53 12.35
N THR A 16 6.99 4.71 11.57
CA THR A 16 7.98 5.78 11.73
C THR A 16 7.33 7.17 11.83
N ALA A 17 7.24 7.71 13.05
CA ALA A 17 6.78 9.06 13.34
C ALA A 17 7.97 9.88 13.84
N VAL A 18 8.43 10.86 13.07
CA VAL A 18 9.60 11.67 13.46
C VAL A 18 9.21 12.85 14.36
N ASN A 19 7.93 13.27 14.40
CA ASN A 19 7.51 14.43 15.20
C ASN A 19 5.99 14.55 15.24
N SER A 20 5.45 14.85 16.44
CA SER A 20 4.01 15.03 16.76
C SER A 20 3.29 16.18 16.01
N LEU A 21 4.02 16.96 15.21
CA LEU A 21 3.48 18.05 14.39
C LEU A 21 3.31 17.68 12.91
N ASN A 22 3.73 16.49 12.50
CA ASN A 22 3.60 16.05 11.13
C ASN A 22 2.68 14.84 11.05
N ILE A 23 1.60 15.02 10.31
CA ILE A 23 0.47 14.11 10.16
C ILE A 23 0.98 12.67 10.04
N GLN A 24 0.61 11.88 11.04
CA GLN A 24 0.97 10.49 11.28
C GLN A 24 0.71 9.57 10.07
N SER A 25 0.02 10.03 9.01
CA SER A 25 -0.32 9.30 7.79
C SER A 25 0.47 9.62 6.52
N SER A 26 1.25 10.71 6.45
CA SER A 26 1.72 11.17 5.13
C SER A 26 3.00 10.52 4.59
N ARG A 27 3.76 9.76 5.39
CA ARG A 27 5.19 9.50 5.09
C ARG A 27 5.62 8.04 4.94
N SER A 28 4.69 7.10 5.01
CA SER A 28 4.98 5.69 4.74
C SER A 28 3.73 4.96 4.29
N HIS A 29 3.88 3.90 3.50
CA HIS A 29 2.78 3.03 3.11
C HIS A 29 2.62 1.90 4.13
N ASN A 30 1.39 1.52 4.46
CA ASN A 30 1.10 0.35 5.30
C ASN A 30 0.26 -0.66 4.54
N VAL A 31 0.56 -1.94 4.75
CA VAL A 31 -0.24 -3.06 4.26
C VAL A 31 -0.57 -3.95 5.45
N PHE A 32 -1.85 -4.01 5.81
CA PHE A 32 -2.35 -4.93 6.81
C PHE A 32 -3.12 -6.06 6.12
N THR A 33 -2.60 -7.29 6.19
CA THR A 33 -3.27 -8.46 5.64
C THR A 33 -4.04 -9.18 6.75
N CYS A 34 -5.35 -9.33 6.56
CA CYS A 34 -6.20 -10.22 7.35
C CYS A 34 -6.50 -11.49 6.53
N ILE A 35 -6.19 -12.65 7.11
CA ILE A 35 -6.57 -13.95 6.55
C ILE A 35 -7.68 -14.50 7.44
N VAL A 36 -8.84 -14.77 6.84
CA VAL A 36 -10.01 -15.32 7.53
C VAL A 36 -10.21 -16.74 7.03
N GLU A 37 -10.09 -17.69 7.94
CA GLU A 37 -10.37 -19.09 7.67
C GLU A 37 -11.66 -19.50 8.37
N SER A 38 -12.54 -20.14 7.62
CA SER A 38 -13.78 -20.68 8.12
C SER A 38 -13.85 -22.16 7.80
N GLN A 39 -14.22 -22.95 8.80
CA GLN A 39 -14.51 -24.37 8.65
C GLN A 39 -16.01 -24.56 8.84
N CYS A 40 -16.67 -25.22 7.89
CA CYS A 40 -18.04 -25.66 8.06
C CYS A 40 -18.15 -27.17 7.84
N LYS A 41 -19.10 -27.80 8.51
CA LYS A 41 -19.47 -29.19 8.27
C LYS A 41 -20.81 -29.21 7.56
N MET A 42 -20.86 -29.78 6.37
CA MET A 42 -22.08 -29.94 5.57
C MET A 42 -22.14 -31.41 5.15
N ASP A 43 -23.23 -32.10 5.51
CA ASP A 43 -23.47 -33.51 5.19
C ASP A 43 -22.31 -34.46 5.54
N GLY A 44 -21.67 -34.24 6.70
CA GLY A 44 -20.55 -35.06 7.18
C GLY A 44 -19.19 -34.74 6.53
N LEU A 45 -19.14 -33.84 5.55
CA LEU A 45 -17.92 -33.36 4.93
C LEU A 45 -17.44 -32.06 5.58
N ASN A 46 -16.13 -31.99 5.88
CA ASN A 46 -15.48 -30.75 6.30
C ASN A 46 -15.20 -29.88 5.07
N CYS A 47 -15.78 -28.70 5.04
CA CYS A 47 -15.47 -27.65 4.07
C CYS A 47 -14.63 -26.57 4.75
N PHE A 48 -13.56 -26.14 4.08
CA PHE A 48 -12.72 -25.04 4.51
C PHE A 48 -12.83 -23.93 3.47
N LYS A 49 -13.06 -22.71 3.93
CA LYS A 49 -13.08 -21.52 3.10
C LYS A 49 -12.13 -20.49 3.71
N THR A 50 -11.14 -20.10 2.93
CA THR A 50 -10.15 -19.09 3.28
C THR A 50 -10.39 -17.84 2.44
N SER A 51 -10.37 -16.68 3.09
CA SER A 51 -10.43 -15.36 2.48
C SER A 51 -9.20 -14.56 2.89
N ARG A 52 -8.62 -13.82 1.94
CA ARG A 52 -7.51 -12.91 2.20
C ARG A 52 -7.94 -11.50 1.88
N MET A 53 -7.90 -10.62 2.87
CA MET A 53 -8.19 -9.21 2.76
C MET A 53 -6.92 -8.40 3.00
N ASN A 54 -6.58 -7.50 2.07
CA ASN A 54 -5.47 -6.57 2.25
C ASN A 54 -6.05 -5.17 2.46
N LEU A 55 -5.79 -4.58 3.63
CA LEU A 55 -6.11 -3.20 3.96
C LEU A 55 -4.85 -2.36 3.74
N VAL A 56 -4.86 -1.54 2.71
CA VAL A 56 -3.70 -0.75 2.29
C VAL A 56 -3.94 0.72 2.59
N ASP A 57 -3.01 1.34 3.31
CA ASP A 57 -2.96 2.78 3.55
C ASP A 57 -1.73 3.33 2.81
N LEU A 58 -1.93 4.29 1.90
CA LEU A 58 -0.86 4.83 1.09
C LEU A 58 -0.45 6.21 1.62
N ALA A 59 0.86 6.46 1.62
CA ALA A 59 1.42 7.79 1.87
C ALA A 59 0.88 8.83 0.89
N GLY A 60 1.00 10.11 1.26
CA GLY A 60 0.54 11.22 0.44
C GLY A 60 1.36 11.36 -0.85
N THR A 61 0.73 11.89 -1.90
CA THR A 61 1.44 12.39 -3.08
C THR A 61 1.92 13.80 -2.80
N GLU A 62 2.93 13.99 -1.95
CA GLU A 62 3.48 15.34 -1.74
C GLU A 62 4.29 15.81 -2.96
N ARG A 63 3.96 17.02 -3.44
CA ARG A 63 4.84 17.73 -4.38
C ARG A 63 6.03 18.26 -3.60
N GLN A 64 7.23 18.01 -4.11
CA GLN A 64 8.47 18.64 -3.63
C GLN A 64 8.49 20.11 -4.06
N GLU A 65 7.53 20.92 -3.62
CA GLU A 65 7.76 22.35 -3.62
C GLU A 65 8.87 22.64 -2.62
N ALA A 66 9.75 23.58 -2.97
CA ALA A 66 11.06 23.89 -2.40
C ALA A 66 11.02 24.24 -0.90
N THR A 67 10.57 23.31 -0.09
CA THR A 67 10.73 23.32 1.35
C THR A 67 12.21 23.05 1.59
N GLY A 68 12.84 23.83 2.46
CA GLY A 68 14.23 23.64 2.91
C GLY A 68 14.42 22.36 3.72
N ALA A 69 13.81 21.26 3.26
CA ALA A 69 13.86 19.95 3.82
C ALA A 69 15.26 19.36 3.65
N THR A 70 15.71 18.67 4.69
CA THR A 70 16.97 17.97 4.72
C THR A 70 17.09 16.97 3.56
N GLU A 71 18.32 16.66 3.14
CA GLU A 71 18.60 15.74 2.03
C GLU A 71 17.90 14.37 2.22
N GLU A 72 17.86 13.86 3.46
CA GLU A 72 17.15 12.62 3.81
C GLU A 72 15.65 12.71 3.55
N ARG A 73 15.04 13.86 3.84
CA ARG A 73 13.61 14.09 3.65
C ARG A 73 13.24 14.22 2.18
N GLN A 74 14.12 14.79 1.37
CA GLN A 74 13.97 14.78 -0.09
C GLN A 74 14.14 13.38 -0.67
N LYS A 75 15.08 12.58 -0.17
CA LYS A 75 15.25 11.17 -0.56
C LYS A 75 13.98 10.37 -0.24
N GLU A 76 13.44 10.51 0.96
CA GLU A 76 12.21 9.81 1.38
C GLU A 76 11.01 10.18 0.48
N ALA A 77 10.77 11.47 0.25
CA ALA A 77 9.67 11.94 -0.60
C ALA A 77 9.82 11.47 -2.07
N ARG A 78 11.05 11.34 -2.60
CA ARG A 78 11.27 10.73 -3.92
C ARG A 78 10.84 9.28 -3.96
N HIS A 79 11.15 8.50 -2.92
CA HIS A 79 10.76 7.08 -2.87
C HIS A 79 9.23 6.92 -2.81
N ILE A 80 8.54 7.72 -1.99
CA ILE A 80 7.07 7.72 -1.89
C ILE A 80 6.44 8.03 -3.26
N ASN A 81 6.89 9.10 -3.92
CA ASN A 81 6.36 9.47 -5.24
C ASN A 81 6.68 8.43 -6.31
N ARG A 82 7.86 7.81 -6.26
CA ARG A 82 8.22 6.72 -7.18
C ARG A 82 7.30 5.52 -7.02
N SER A 83 7.04 5.03 -5.80
CA SER A 83 6.15 3.88 -5.60
C SER A 83 4.71 4.17 -6.02
N LEU A 84 4.20 5.38 -5.76
CA LEU A 84 2.86 5.80 -6.19
C LEU A 84 2.74 5.92 -7.72
N THR A 85 3.79 6.45 -8.37
CA THR A 85 3.84 6.55 -9.84
C THR A 85 3.87 5.16 -10.48
N GLN A 86 4.67 4.23 -9.93
CA GLN A 86 4.70 2.84 -10.39
C GLN A 86 3.33 2.15 -10.26
N LEU A 87 2.61 2.40 -9.18
CA LEU A 87 1.26 1.88 -9.00
C LEU A 87 0.28 2.43 -10.05
N GLY A 88 0.35 3.73 -10.34
CA GLY A 88 -0.45 4.35 -11.42
C GLY A 88 -0.12 3.76 -12.80
N ASN A 89 1.17 3.58 -13.09
CA ASN A 89 1.62 2.96 -14.34
C ASN A 89 1.12 1.52 -14.47
N LEU A 90 1.20 0.72 -13.40
CA LEU A 90 0.65 -0.63 -13.39
C LEU A 90 -0.86 -0.61 -13.70
N SER A 91 -1.60 0.30 -13.11
CA SER A 91 -3.05 0.45 -13.38
C SER A 91 -3.32 0.76 -14.86
N ASN A 92 -2.55 1.66 -15.46
CA ASN A 92 -2.69 2.01 -16.87
C ASN A 92 -2.38 0.82 -17.77
N ILE A 93 -1.29 0.10 -17.50
CA ILE A 93 -0.91 -1.11 -18.25
C ILE A 93 -2.02 -2.16 -18.16
N LEU A 94 -2.58 -2.40 -16.97
CA LEU A 94 -3.68 -3.37 -16.80
C LEU A 94 -4.94 -2.95 -17.58
N ALA A 95 -5.26 -1.66 -17.60
CA ALA A 95 -6.38 -1.14 -18.39
C ALA A 95 -6.15 -1.31 -19.90
N GLU A 96 -4.95 -1.00 -20.40
CA GLU A 96 -4.58 -1.17 -21.80
C GLU A 96 -4.62 -2.65 -22.25
N VAL A 97 -4.10 -3.56 -21.41
CA VAL A 97 -4.15 -5.00 -21.68
C VAL A 97 -5.60 -5.49 -21.75
N SER A 98 -6.47 -5.01 -20.85
CA SER A 98 -7.89 -5.38 -20.86
C SER A 98 -8.63 -4.89 -22.11
N GLN A 99 -8.22 -3.77 -22.71
CA GLN A 99 -8.88 -3.18 -23.88
C GLN A 99 -8.34 -3.71 -25.21
N THR A 100 -7.03 -3.95 -25.30
CA THR A 100 -6.36 -4.24 -26.58
C THR A 100 -5.91 -5.69 -26.75
N GLY A 101 -5.89 -6.48 -25.68
CA GLY A 101 -5.39 -7.87 -25.69
C GLY A 101 -3.90 -8.03 -26.03
N LYS A 102 -3.18 -6.92 -26.25
CA LYS A 102 -1.74 -6.90 -26.53
C LYS A 102 -0.99 -6.61 -25.23
N LYS A 103 0.10 -7.35 -24.97
CA LYS A 103 1.00 -7.03 -23.85
C LYS A 103 1.61 -5.65 -24.11
N GLY A 104 1.36 -4.69 -23.22
CA GLY A 104 1.79 -3.30 -23.35
C GLY A 104 3.28 -3.16 -23.67
N THR A 105 3.59 -2.33 -24.65
CA THR A 105 4.95 -2.05 -25.12
C THR A 105 5.60 -0.90 -24.33
N SER A 106 6.81 -1.17 -23.85
CA SER A 106 7.84 -0.28 -23.25
C SER A 106 7.57 0.34 -21.87
N PRO A 107 8.57 0.37 -20.97
CA PRO A 107 8.48 1.07 -19.69
C PRO A 107 8.35 2.57 -19.92
N ILE A 108 7.35 3.20 -19.30
CA ILE A 108 7.26 4.66 -19.19
C ILE A 108 8.38 5.09 -18.22
N GLU A 109 9.36 5.86 -18.71
CA GLU A 109 10.47 6.39 -17.92
C GLU A 109 9.92 7.16 -16.70
N ILE A 110 10.33 6.76 -15.51
CA ILE A 110 10.03 7.46 -14.27
C ILE A 110 11.21 8.41 -14.02
N PRO A 111 11.03 9.74 -14.07
CA PRO A 111 12.11 10.67 -13.76
C PRO A 111 12.62 10.41 -12.34
N ASN A 112 13.95 10.38 -12.17
CA ASN A 112 14.60 10.32 -10.86
C ASN A 112 14.43 11.62 -10.07
#